data_AF-A0A9X8YQ05-F1
#
_entry.id   AF-A0A9X8YQ05-F1
#
_cell.length_a   1.000
_cell.length_b   1.000
_cell.length_c   1.000
_cell.angle_alpha   90.00
_cell.angle_beta   90.00
_cell.angle_gamma   90.00
#
_symmetry.space_group_name_H-M   'P 1'
#
loop_
_entity.id
_entity.type
_entity.pdbx_description
1 polymer ?
#
loop_
_entity_poly.entity_id
_entity_poly.type
_entity_poly.pdbx_seq_one_letter_code
_entity_poly.pdbx_strand_id
1 'polypeptide(L)'
;GTVERMTIRSIGLRDDYGVYHIVPYSSITTLANYAREFGVYRANYTVSRDEDIDRVNAVLHQAIEALKQDEQVKHFLIGEPVFNGVVALGDRSFTTRVTVRTQALKQWVVQYA
;
A
#
# COMPACT_ATOMS: atom_id res chain seq x y z
N GLY A 1 -12.89 0.84 6.30
CA GLY A 1 -14.00 0.08 6.91
C GLY A 1 -14.30 -1.18 6.12
N THR A 2 -14.93 -2.15 6.78
CA THR A 2 -15.24 -3.50 6.27
C THR A 2 -16.74 -3.67 6.11
N VAL A 3 -17.18 -4.28 5.00
CA VAL A 3 -18.60 -4.58 4.80
C VAL A 3 -19.01 -5.74 5.70
N GLU A 4 -19.99 -5.53 6.57
CA GLU A 4 -20.52 -6.56 7.47
C GLU A 4 -21.84 -7.14 6.98
N ARG A 5 -22.67 -6.34 6.29
CA ARG A 5 -24.00 -6.78 5.82
C ARG A 5 -24.39 -6.09 4.53
N MET A 6 -25.09 -6.81 3.68
CA MET A 6 -25.75 -6.27 2.49
C MET A 6 -27.24 -6.61 2.53
N THR A 7 -28.06 -5.66 2.12
CA THR A 7 -29.50 -5.86 1.92
C THR A 7 -29.87 -5.53 0.48
N ILE A 8 -31.16 -5.58 0.15
CA ILE A 8 -31.67 -5.14 -1.15
C ILE A 8 -31.60 -3.62 -1.38
N ARG A 9 -31.42 -2.80 -0.33
CA ARG A 9 -31.46 -1.33 -0.43
C ARG A 9 -30.22 -0.62 0.12
N SER A 10 -29.40 -1.30 0.92
CA SER A 10 -28.28 -0.68 1.62
C SER A 10 -27.13 -1.64 1.91
N ILE A 11 -25.96 -1.05 2.16
CA ILE A 11 -24.76 -1.70 2.67
C ILE A 11 -24.53 -1.24 4.12
N GLY A 12 -24.24 -2.19 4.99
CA GLY A 12 -23.73 -1.95 6.34
C GLY A 12 -22.23 -2.16 6.40
N LEU A 13 -21.48 -1.15 6.83
CA LEU A 13 -20.02 -1.20 6.94
C LEU A 13 -19.55 -0.70 8.31
N ARG A 14 -18.48 -1.32 8.81
CA ARG A 14 -17.83 -1.00 10.08
C ARG A 14 -16.53 -0.26 9.82
N ASP A 15 -16.34 0.90 10.42
CA ASP A 15 -15.05 1.59 10.35
C ASP A 15 -14.07 1.09 11.43
N ASP A 16 -12.84 1.60 11.37
CA ASP A 16 -11.76 1.16 12.26
C ASP A 16 -11.94 1.70 13.70
N TYR A 17 -12.86 2.66 13.90
CA TYR A 17 -13.30 3.14 15.21
C TYR A 17 -14.50 2.35 15.77
N GLY A 18 -14.98 1.34 15.03
CA GLY A 18 -16.09 0.49 15.42
C GLY A 18 -17.49 1.05 15.13
N VAL A 19 -17.60 2.20 14.45
CA VAL A 19 -18.90 2.79 14.10
C VAL A 19 -19.54 2.00 12.96
N TYR A 20 -20.84 1.69 13.10
CA TYR A 20 -21.64 1.04 12.07
C TYR A 20 -22.33 2.06 11.18
N HIS A 21 -21.96 2.09 9.91
CA HIS A 21 -22.54 2.96 8.90
C HIS A 21 -23.53 2.18 8.05
N ILE A 22 -24.72 2.74 7.82
CA ILE A 22 -25.73 2.19 6.90
C ILE A 22 -25.84 3.15 5.72
N VAL A 23 -25.44 2.69 4.53
CA VAL A 23 -25.39 3.50 3.30
C VAL A 23 -26.38 2.94 2.28
N PRO A 24 -27.41 3.70 1.86
CA PRO A 24 -28.34 3.26 0.83
C PRO A 24 -27.68 3.27 -0.55
N TYR A 25 -27.99 2.28 -1.39
CA TYR A 25 -27.38 2.15 -2.73
C TYR A 25 -27.61 3.38 -3.62
N SER A 26 -28.76 4.05 -3.48
CA SER A 26 -29.09 5.26 -4.24
C SER A 26 -28.16 6.45 -3.97
N SER A 27 -27.44 6.44 -2.84
CA SER A 27 -26.47 7.49 -2.48
C SER A 27 -25.04 7.19 -2.93
N ILE A 28 -24.77 5.95 -3.38
CA ILE A 28 -23.44 5.52 -3.79
C ILE A 28 -23.26 5.86 -5.27
N THR A 29 -22.46 6.89 -5.55
CA THR A 29 -22.06 7.24 -6.92
C THR A 29 -20.81 6.47 -7.36
N THR A 30 -19.84 6.34 -6.45
CA THR A 30 -18.57 5.65 -6.69
C THR A 30 -18.17 4.86 -5.44
N LEU A 31 -17.60 3.67 -5.62
CA LEU A 31 -17.08 2.82 -4.55
C LEU A 31 -15.68 2.31 -4.89
N ALA A 32 -14.76 2.40 -3.94
CA ALA A 32 -13.44 1.77 -4.01
C ALA A 32 -13.43 0.48 -3.19
N ASN A 33 -12.79 -0.57 -3.70
CA ASN A 33 -12.71 -1.88 -3.06
C ASN A 33 -11.26 -2.36 -2.96
N TYR A 34 -10.74 -2.47 -1.73
CA TYR A 34 -9.38 -2.94 -1.46
C TYR A 34 -9.19 -4.46 -1.54
N ALA A 35 -10.28 -5.24 -1.59
CA ALA A 35 -10.25 -6.70 -1.67
C ALA A 35 -10.24 -7.24 -3.11
N ARG A 36 -10.21 -6.36 -4.13
CA ARG A 36 -10.32 -6.77 -5.53
C ARG A 36 -8.94 -6.97 -6.16
N GLU A 37 -8.73 -8.15 -6.73
CA GLU A 37 -7.57 -8.56 -7.56
C GLU A 37 -6.22 -8.51 -6.83
N PHE A 38 -5.72 -7.34 -6.49
CA PHE A 38 -4.44 -7.15 -5.81
C PHE A 38 -4.42 -5.84 -5.00
N GLY A 39 -3.60 -5.83 -3.94
CA GLY A 39 -3.24 -4.63 -3.21
C GLY A 39 -1.96 -4.02 -3.76
N VAL A 40 -1.79 -2.72 -3.60
CA VAL A 40 -0.52 -2.03 -3.93
C VAL A 40 -0.01 -1.31 -2.70
N TYR A 41 1.19 -1.66 -2.27
CA TYR A 41 1.94 -0.90 -1.29
C TYR A 41 2.91 0.05 -2.00
N ARG A 42 2.87 1.34 -1.65
CA ARG A 42 3.77 2.37 -2.18
C ARG A 42 4.58 2.93 -1.03
N ALA A 43 5.84 2.54 -0.94
CA ALA A 43 6.75 3.09 0.05
C ALA A 43 7.41 4.35 -0.52
N ASN A 44 7.25 5.48 0.18
CA ASN A 44 7.93 6.73 -0.13
C ASN A 44 8.96 6.99 0.96
N TYR A 45 10.23 7.09 0.58
CA TYR A 45 11.30 7.42 1.50
C TYR A 45 11.89 8.77 1.11
N THR A 46 11.87 9.70 2.05
CA THR A 46 12.48 11.03 1.88
C THR A 46 13.87 11.01 2.48
N VAL A 47 14.86 11.34 1.66
CA VAL A 47 16.29 11.32 2.03
C VAL A 47 16.87 12.72 1.84
N SER A 48 17.88 13.08 2.65
CA SER A 48 18.62 14.33 2.49
C SER A 48 19.26 14.41 1.11
N ARG A 49 19.33 15.61 0.54
CA ARG A 49 19.97 15.86 -0.75
C ARG A 49 21.49 15.70 -0.72
N ASP A 50 22.07 15.64 0.48
CA ASP A 50 23.50 15.44 0.69
C ASP A 50 23.93 13.97 0.49
N GLU A 51 22.97 13.04 0.42
CA GLU A 51 23.24 11.60 0.19
C GLU A 51 23.28 11.26 -1.31
N ASP A 52 24.03 10.20 -1.62
CA ASP A 52 24.16 9.66 -2.97
C ASP A 52 22.91 8.86 -3.37
N ILE A 53 22.30 9.22 -4.49
CA ILE A 53 21.10 8.57 -5.05
C ILE A 53 21.36 7.09 -5.37
N ASP A 54 22.54 6.75 -5.90
CA ASP A 54 22.88 5.38 -6.26
C ASP A 54 23.03 4.52 -5.00
N ARG A 55 23.62 5.09 -3.94
CA ARG A 55 23.70 4.42 -2.63
C ARG A 55 22.31 4.19 -2.05
N VAL A 56 21.43 5.18 -2.09
CA VAL A 56 20.05 5.05 -1.61
C VAL A 56 19.29 3.97 -2.38
N ASN A 57 19.42 3.94 -3.70
CA ASN A 57 18.80 2.89 -4.52
C ASN A 57 19.35 1.51 -4.18
N ALA A 58 20.67 1.36 -4.00
CA ALA A 58 21.27 0.09 -3.62
C ALA A 58 20.75 -0.43 -2.28
N VAL A 59 20.61 0.44 -1.28
CA VAL A 59 20.05 0.08 0.03
C VAL A 59 18.57 -0.32 -0.10
N LEU A 60 17.79 0.40 -0.91
CA LEU A 60 16.40 0.03 -1.18
C LEU A 60 16.26 -1.32 -1.86
N HIS A 61 17.14 -1.63 -2.82
CA HIS A 61 17.17 -2.95 -3.44
C HIS A 61 17.48 -4.06 -2.43
N GLN A 62 18.43 -3.85 -1.53
CA GLN A 62 18.76 -4.79 -0.46
C GLN A 62 17.59 -4.98 0.52
N ALA A 63 16.93 -3.90 0.92
CA ALA A 63 15.77 -3.97 1.82
C ALA A 63 14.61 -4.76 1.19
N ILE A 64 14.35 -4.57 -0.09
CA ILE A 64 13.32 -5.30 -0.82
C ILE A 64 13.69 -6.76 -1.01
N GLU A 65 14.97 -7.08 -1.22
CA GLU A 65 15.41 -8.47 -1.31
C GLU A 65 15.26 -9.18 0.04
N ALA A 66 15.55 -8.50 1.15
CA ALA A 66 15.27 -9.02 2.49
C ALA A 66 13.77 -9.26 2.70
N LEU A 67 12.91 -8.33 2.26
CA LEU A 67 11.45 -8.47 2.34
C LEU A 67 10.93 -9.68 1.55
N LYS A 68 11.55 -9.99 0.40
CA LYS A 68 11.19 -11.19 -0.40
C LYS A 68 11.58 -12.50 0.29
N GLN A 69 12.58 -12.47 1.18
CA GLN A 69 13.07 -13.65 1.90
C GLN A 69 12.32 -13.88 3.22
N ASP A 70 11.64 -12.87 3.74
CA ASP A 70 10.86 -12.97 4.97
C ASP A 70 9.68 -13.95 4.81
N GLU A 71 9.68 -15.01 5.61
CA GLU A 71 8.67 -16.06 5.58
C GLU A 71 7.26 -15.57 5.89
N GLN A 72 7.13 -14.47 6.64
CA GLN A 72 5.84 -13.92 7.03
C GLN A 72 5.14 -13.20 5.88
N VAL A 73 5.91 -12.58 4.98
CA VAL A 73 5.36 -11.71 3.92
C VAL A 73 5.62 -12.17 2.49
N LYS A 74 6.62 -13.04 2.25
CA LYS A 74 6.96 -13.54 0.90
C LYS A 74 5.76 -14.07 0.13
N HIS A 75 4.85 -14.76 0.83
CA HIS A 75 3.65 -15.37 0.24
C HIS A 75 2.58 -14.36 -0.19
N PHE A 76 2.64 -13.13 0.32
CA PHE A 76 1.72 -12.06 -0.03
C PHE A 76 2.21 -11.23 -1.22
N LEU A 77 3.48 -11.31 -1.58
CA LEU A 77 4.06 -10.53 -2.68
C LEU A 77 3.65 -11.13 -4.04
N ILE A 78 3.23 -10.26 -4.98
CA ILE A 78 2.82 -10.67 -6.32
C ILE A 78 3.75 -10.04 -7.36
N GLY A 79 4.59 -10.88 -7.96
CA GLY A 79 5.55 -10.47 -8.99
C GLY A 79 6.65 -9.56 -8.46
N GLU A 80 7.34 -8.90 -9.39
CA GLU A 80 8.50 -8.07 -9.06
C GLU A 80 8.11 -6.67 -8.58
N PRO A 81 8.82 -6.13 -7.57
CA PRO A 81 8.67 -4.75 -7.11
C PRO A 81 9.19 -3.78 -8.17
N VAL A 82 8.51 -2.64 -8.28
CA VAL A 82 8.84 -1.58 -9.25
C VAL A 82 9.55 -0.45 -8.51
N PHE A 83 10.81 -0.22 -8.87
CA PHE A 83 11.59 0.91 -8.40
C PHE A 83 11.27 2.12 -9.27
N ASN A 84 10.63 3.13 -8.68
CA ASN A 84 10.23 4.33 -9.40
C ASN A 84 11.33 5.40 -9.41
N GLY A 85 12.41 5.20 -8.65
CA GLY A 85 13.47 6.18 -8.46
C GLY A 85 12.94 7.43 -7.75
N VAL A 86 13.51 8.59 -8.08
CA VAL A 86 13.12 9.88 -7.49
C VAL A 86 11.78 10.35 -8.07
N VAL A 87 10.77 10.46 -7.20
CA VAL A 87 9.41 10.87 -7.56
C VAL A 87 9.06 12.30 -7.15
N ALA A 88 9.85 12.90 -6.24
CA ALA A 88 9.71 14.29 -5.86
C ALA A 88 11.05 14.87 -5.39
N LEU A 89 11.21 16.18 -5.60
CA LEU A 89 12.34 16.97 -5.11
C LEU A 89 11.79 18.01 -4.14
N GLY A 90 12.39 18.10 -2.95
CA GLY A 90 12.22 19.18 -2.00
C GLY A 90 13.47 20.05 -1.94
N ASP A 91 13.42 21.12 -1.15
CA ASP A 91 14.51 22.11 -1.09
C ASP A 91 15.85 21.49 -0.64
N ARG A 92 15.78 20.58 0.35
CA ARG A 92 16.95 19.90 0.94
C ARG A 92 16.83 18.38 0.93
N SER A 93 15.89 17.83 0.19
CA SER A 93 15.60 16.39 0.19
C SER A 93 15.10 15.91 -1.16
N PHE A 94 15.19 14.62 -1.41
CA PHE A 94 14.47 13.98 -2.50
C PHE A 94 13.67 12.80 -1.97
N THR A 95 12.54 12.51 -2.60
CA THR A 95 11.70 11.37 -2.26
C THR A 95 11.87 10.30 -3.32
N THR A 96 12.31 9.13 -2.91
CA THR A 96 12.37 7.92 -3.73
C THR A 96 11.17 7.03 -3.43
N ARG A 97 10.72 6.28 -4.43
CA ARG A 97 9.55 5.40 -4.31
C ARG A 97 9.85 3.99 -4.80
N VAL A 98 9.36 3.02 -4.04
CA VAL A 98 9.22 1.64 -4.47
C VAL A 98 7.76 1.22 -4.36
N THR A 99 7.28 0.53 -5.39
CA THR A 99 5.91 0.04 -5.48
C THR A 99 5.92 -1.48 -5.49
N VAL A 100 5.19 -2.08 -4.55
CA VAL A 100 5.09 -3.52 -4.39
C VAL A 100 3.64 -3.95 -4.57
N ARG A 101 3.42 -4.94 -5.44
CA ARG A 101 2.10 -5.57 -5.60
C ARG A 101 1.97 -6.69 -4.58
N THR A 102 0.79 -6.80 -3.99
CA THR A 102 0.49 -7.72 -2.90
C THR A 102 -0.85 -8.39 -3.14
N GLN A 103 -1.11 -9.51 -2.46
CA GLN A 103 -2.45 -10.06 -2.35
C GLN A 103 -3.40 -9.00 -1.77
N ALA A 104 -4.67 -9.04 -2.20
CA ALA A 104 -5.65 -8.07 -1.78
C ALA A 104 -5.77 -8.03 -0.24
N LEU A 105 -5.92 -6.81 0.32
CA LEU A 105 -5.90 -6.51 1.76
C LEU A 105 -4.56 -6.77 2.49
N LYS A 106 -3.53 -7.31 1.83
CA LYS A 106 -2.22 -7.56 2.46
C LYS A 106 -1.22 -6.41 2.33
N GLN A 107 -1.57 -5.34 1.61
CA GLN A 107 -0.71 -4.17 1.42
C GLN A 107 -0.28 -3.50 2.74
N TRP A 108 -1.12 -3.54 3.78
CA TRP A 108 -0.77 -2.98 5.09
C TRP A 108 0.11 -3.91 5.91
N VAL A 109 -0.05 -5.23 5.77
CA VAL A 109 0.83 -6.20 6.43
C VAL A 109 2.24 -6.06 5.88
N VAL A 110 2.36 -5.96 4.56
CA VAL A 110 3.65 -5.76 3.87
C VAL A 110 4.26 -4.39 4.18
N GLN A 111 3.46 -3.39 4.58
CA GLN A 111 3.97 -2.07 4.97
C GLN A 111 4.73 -2.09 6.31
N TYR A 112 4.38 -2.99 7.23
CA TYR A 112 4.92 -3.02 8.61
C TYR A 112 5.92 -4.14 8.87
N ALA A 113 6.16 -5.02 7.89
CA ALA A 113 7.23 -6.02 7.94
C ALA A 113 8.59 -5.38 7.61
#